data_AF-A0A934RUD6-F1
#
_entry.id   AF-A0A934RUD6-F1
#
_cell.length_a   1.000
_cell.length_b   1.000
_cell.length_c   1.000
_cell.angle_alpha   90.00
_cell.angle_beta   90.00
_cell.angle_gamma   90.00
#
_symmetry.space_group_name_H-M   'P 1'
#
loop_
_entity.id
_entity.type
_entity.pdbx_description
1 polymer ?
#
loop_
_entity_poly.entity_id
_entity_poly.type
_entity_poly.pdbx_seq_one_letter_code
_entity_poly.pdbx_strand_id
1 'polypeptide(L)'
;MSPAVSLFDEKDARVEVEITDDRSNAQAIGELSPYVPRSWFCPVGIRKVLADLEPRLPDVGGCLFLTFTVDPKLFSEPEAAFDKARDKLRRIFHKLRRGVKWEGKQYKVDKPYCVKLEFHENGWPHFHSIFLSKRFLPGGLLNKLWNYGRTNVARISNEDFRYLLKYVTKSGEIPEWVRGRERIRIFQASRGFYRKRTKPPSAKKKNAKGGSDRKTKTTIGERLKIWEKTAVLKDQLKRYKQIKLNQPYSEMAGKEALSAAKEGRYLGNARFCINNPKQLENYIL
;
A
#
# COMPACT_ATOMS: atom_id res chain seq x y z
N MET A 1 -50.32 61.48 -19.83
CA MET A 1 -49.03 62.13 -19.56
C MET A 1 -48.12 61.11 -18.89
N SER A 2 -47.27 60.46 -19.67
CA SER A 2 -46.11 59.68 -19.20
C SER A 2 -44.97 60.67 -18.84
N PRO A 3 -43.86 60.27 -18.17
CA PRO A 3 -42.92 59.23 -18.65
C PRO A 3 -42.57 58.20 -17.56
N ALA A 4 -42.48 56.89 -17.80
CA ALA A 4 -41.56 56.16 -18.69
C ALA A 4 -40.08 56.52 -18.45
N VAL A 5 -39.46 55.90 -17.44
CA VAL A 5 -38.00 55.87 -17.30
C VAL A 5 -37.50 54.56 -17.91
N SER A 6 -36.91 54.71 -19.09
CA SER A 6 -36.07 53.73 -19.77
C SER A 6 -34.75 53.56 -19.01
N LEU A 7 -34.42 52.34 -18.61
CA LEU A 7 -33.07 51.98 -18.22
C LEU A 7 -32.32 51.46 -19.44
N PHE A 8 -31.20 52.14 -19.69
CA PHE A 8 -30.34 52.12 -20.85
C PHE A 8 -29.76 50.76 -21.22
N ASP A 9 -29.67 50.58 -22.54
CA ASP A 9 -28.84 49.63 -23.28
C ASP A 9 -27.33 49.88 -23.10
N GLU A 10 -26.61 48.76 -23.19
CA GLU A 10 -25.28 48.57 -23.79
C GLU A 10 -24.15 49.58 -23.50
N LYS A 11 -23.13 49.11 -22.77
CA LYS A 11 -21.77 48.85 -23.29
C LYS A 11 -20.84 48.48 -22.13
N ASP A 12 -20.91 47.23 -21.69
CA ASP A 12 -19.80 46.63 -20.95
C ASP A 12 -18.70 46.27 -21.95
N ALA A 13 -17.74 47.18 -22.08
CA ALA A 13 -16.45 46.91 -22.68
C ALA A 13 -15.80 45.74 -21.94
N ARG A 14 -15.86 44.55 -22.54
CA ARG A 14 -14.97 43.45 -22.20
C ARG A 14 -13.55 43.92 -22.47
N VAL A 15 -12.84 44.30 -21.42
CA VAL A 15 -11.39 44.37 -21.44
C VAL A 15 -10.90 42.95 -21.59
N GLU A 16 -10.65 42.53 -22.84
CA GLU A 16 -9.80 41.38 -23.12
C GLU A 16 -8.42 41.71 -22.57
N VAL A 17 -8.14 41.22 -21.36
CA VAL A 17 -6.78 41.14 -20.86
C VAL A 17 -6.13 40.01 -21.67
N GLU A 18 -5.53 40.37 -22.80
CA GLU A 18 -4.49 39.54 -23.43
C GLU A 18 -3.37 39.37 -22.39
N ILE A 19 -3.43 38.26 -21.67
CA ILE A 19 -2.27 37.73 -20.97
C ILE A 19 -1.34 37.26 -22.09
N THR A 20 -0.45 38.14 -22.52
CA THR A 20 0.69 37.80 -23.37
C THR A 20 1.49 36.72 -22.62
N ASP A 21 1.38 35.49 -23.12
CA ASP A 21 2.13 34.33 -22.65
C ASP A 21 3.59 34.47 -23.12
N ASP A 22 4.30 35.44 -22.54
CA ASP A 22 5.72 35.67 -22.78
C ASP A 22 6.54 34.75 -21.87
N ARG A 23 6.26 33.45 -21.96
CA ARG A 23 7.04 32.40 -21.29
C ARG A 23 8.13 31.95 -22.24
N SER A 24 9.31 32.56 -22.04
CA SER A 24 10.60 32.05 -22.50
C SER A 24 10.62 30.51 -22.48
N ASN A 25 10.52 29.94 -23.69
CA ASN A 25 10.25 28.54 -23.93
C ASN A 25 11.55 27.73 -23.79
N ALA A 26 12.12 27.69 -22.58
CA ALA A 26 13.13 26.71 -22.23
C ALA A 26 12.43 25.35 -22.17
N GLN A 27 12.50 24.61 -23.28
CA GLN A 27 11.81 23.32 -23.44
C GLN A 27 12.21 22.38 -22.30
N ALA A 28 11.28 22.12 -21.37
CA ALA A 28 11.53 21.33 -20.17
C ALA A 28 12.13 19.96 -20.55
N ILE A 29 13.27 19.63 -19.96
CA ILE A 29 14.05 18.40 -20.24
C ILE A 29 13.30 17.17 -19.70
N GLY A 30 12.49 17.36 -18.66
CA GLY A 30 11.59 16.32 -18.15
C GLY A 30 10.83 16.74 -16.90
N GLU A 31 10.03 15.80 -16.39
CA GLU A 31 9.28 15.93 -15.14
C GLU A 31 9.93 15.06 -14.06
N LEU A 32 10.28 15.67 -12.93
CA LEU A 32 10.76 14.97 -11.75
C LEU A 32 9.60 14.71 -10.78
N SER A 33 9.53 13.50 -10.23
CA SER A 33 8.47 13.07 -9.30
C SER A 33 9.02 12.11 -8.24
N PRO A 34 8.36 11.98 -7.07
CA PRO A 34 8.80 11.03 -6.06
C PRO A 34 8.67 9.58 -6.55
N TYR A 35 9.65 8.74 -6.25
CA TYR A 35 9.51 7.31 -6.48
C TYR A 35 8.53 6.69 -5.48
N VAL A 36 7.45 6.11 -6.00
CA VAL A 36 6.46 5.40 -5.17
C VAL A 36 6.59 3.88 -5.41
N PRO A 37 7.20 3.12 -4.50
CA PRO A 37 7.33 1.67 -4.63
C PRO A 37 5.98 0.97 -4.50
N ARG A 38 5.84 -0.20 -5.13
CA ARG A 38 4.73 -1.12 -4.83
C ARG A 38 5.04 -1.84 -3.51
N SER A 39 4.62 -1.24 -2.40
CA SER A 39 4.93 -1.75 -1.06
C SER A 39 3.77 -1.53 -0.10
N TRP A 40 3.58 -2.49 0.80
CA TRP A 40 2.69 -2.37 1.95
C TRP A 40 3.17 -1.33 2.99
N PHE A 41 4.45 -0.95 2.93
CA PHE A 41 5.14 -0.06 3.86
C PHE A 41 5.26 1.38 3.35
N CYS A 42 4.65 1.69 2.21
CA CYS A 42 4.58 3.04 1.67
C CYS A 42 3.11 3.44 1.58
N PRO A 43 2.65 4.52 2.23
CA PRO A 43 1.24 4.90 2.26
C PRO A 43 0.60 4.99 0.86
N VAL A 44 1.29 5.61 -0.11
CA VAL A 44 0.83 5.69 -1.49
C VAL A 44 1.05 4.36 -2.24
N GLY A 45 2.13 3.65 -1.90
CA GLY A 45 2.48 2.35 -2.47
C GLY A 45 1.45 1.26 -2.23
N ILE A 46 0.72 1.32 -1.12
CA ILE A 46 -0.39 0.40 -0.81
C ILE A 46 -1.42 0.41 -1.94
N ARG A 47 -1.77 1.58 -2.50
CA ARG A 47 -2.72 1.68 -3.61
C ARG A 47 -2.28 0.86 -4.82
N LYS A 48 -0.98 0.84 -5.14
CA LYS A 48 -0.41 0.01 -6.22
C LYS A 48 -0.47 -1.48 -5.91
N VAL A 49 -0.40 -1.86 -4.64
CA VAL A 49 -0.58 -3.25 -4.20
C VAL A 49 -2.05 -3.66 -4.31
N LEU A 50 -2.97 -2.79 -3.88
CA LEU A 50 -4.40 -3.04 -3.96
C LEU A 50 -4.90 -3.12 -5.40
N ALA A 51 -4.45 -2.23 -6.29
CA ALA A 51 -4.82 -2.27 -7.71
C ALA A 51 -4.48 -3.62 -8.38
N ASP A 52 -3.37 -4.26 -7.98
CA ASP A 52 -2.99 -5.60 -8.45
C ASP A 52 -3.80 -6.73 -7.81
N LEU A 53 -4.19 -6.54 -6.56
CA LEU A 53 -4.81 -7.55 -5.70
C LEU A 53 -6.32 -7.63 -5.95
N GLU A 54 -6.98 -6.48 -6.01
CA GLU A 54 -8.44 -6.31 -6.08
C GLU A 54 -9.11 -7.15 -7.17
N PRO A 55 -8.61 -7.19 -8.43
CA PRO A 55 -9.24 -7.98 -9.49
C PRO A 55 -9.22 -9.49 -9.24
N ARG A 56 -8.42 -9.95 -8.28
CA ARG A 56 -8.22 -11.36 -7.94
C ARG A 56 -8.95 -11.76 -6.65
N LEU A 57 -9.48 -10.80 -5.90
CA LEU A 57 -10.14 -11.10 -4.63
C LEU A 57 -11.46 -11.83 -4.87
N PRO A 58 -11.76 -12.90 -4.11
CA PRO A 58 -13.06 -13.56 -4.15
C PRO A 58 -14.15 -12.68 -3.55
N ASP A 59 -15.41 -13.05 -3.79
CA ASP A 59 -16.49 -12.58 -2.93
C ASP A 59 -16.37 -13.26 -1.55
N VAL A 60 -16.33 -12.46 -0.49
CA VAL A 60 -16.20 -12.93 0.89
C VAL A 60 -17.47 -12.66 1.72
N GLY A 61 -18.55 -12.20 1.11
CA GLY A 61 -19.80 -11.88 1.80
C GLY A 61 -20.31 -13.04 2.67
N GLY A 62 -20.40 -12.78 3.98
CA GLY A 62 -20.88 -13.76 4.96
C GLY A 62 -19.88 -14.90 5.24
N CYS A 63 -18.64 -14.80 4.77
CA CYS A 63 -17.59 -15.77 5.05
C CYS A 63 -17.10 -15.66 6.50
N LEU A 64 -16.53 -16.76 6.99
CA LEU A 64 -15.94 -16.86 8.33
C LEU A 64 -14.74 -15.92 8.45
N PHE A 65 -14.83 -15.00 9.41
CA PHE A 65 -13.81 -14.03 9.75
C PHE A 65 -13.30 -14.28 11.16
N LEU A 66 -12.00 -14.49 11.28
CA LEU A 66 -11.31 -14.79 12.52
C LEU A 66 -10.31 -13.70 12.81
N THR A 67 -10.35 -13.16 14.02
CA THR A 67 -9.36 -12.21 14.51
C THR A 67 -8.54 -12.87 15.62
N PHE A 68 -7.23 -12.65 15.61
CA PHE A 68 -6.29 -13.14 16.62
C PHE A 68 -5.47 -11.97 17.15
N THR A 69 -5.66 -11.67 18.42
CA THR A 69 -4.88 -10.67 19.16
C THR A 69 -3.93 -11.39 20.09
N VAL A 70 -2.66 -10.99 20.05
CA VAL A 70 -1.67 -11.44 21.04
C VAL A 70 -1.84 -10.63 22.32
N ASP A 71 -1.85 -11.29 23.48
CA ASP A 71 -1.74 -10.64 24.79
C ASP A 71 -0.28 -10.29 25.07
N PRO A 72 0.05 -9.00 25.25
CA PRO A 72 1.40 -8.56 25.55
C PRO A 72 2.03 -9.21 26.78
N LYS A 73 1.23 -9.62 27.77
CA LYS A 73 1.74 -10.22 29.01
C LYS A 73 2.38 -11.60 28.81
N LEU A 74 2.11 -12.25 27.68
CA LEU A 74 2.59 -13.60 27.39
C LEU A 74 3.94 -13.64 26.66
N PHE A 75 4.47 -12.48 26.26
CA PHE A 75 5.70 -12.39 25.48
C PHE A 75 6.55 -11.22 25.97
N SER A 76 7.87 -11.36 25.93
CA SER A 76 8.78 -10.28 26.30
C SER A 76 8.74 -9.13 25.31
N GLU A 77 8.67 -9.43 24.00
CA GLU A 77 8.80 -8.45 22.92
C GLU A 77 7.83 -8.74 21.75
N PRO A 78 7.34 -7.71 21.02
CA PRO A 78 6.41 -7.87 19.90
C PRO A 78 6.92 -8.76 18.76
N GLU A 79 8.23 -8.75 18.51
CA GLU A 79 8.85 -9.56 17.46
C GLU A 79 8.77 -11.06 17.78
N ALA A 80 9.11 -11.43 19.02
CA ALA A 80 9.01 -12.81 19.50
C ALA A 80 7.56 -13.30 19.46
N ALA A 81 6.63 -12.43 19.88
CA ALA A 81 5.20 -12.66 19.75
C ALA A 81 4.79 -12.94 18.30
N PHE A 82 5.24 -12.13 17.34
CA PHE A 82 4.92 -12.31 15.93
C PHE A 82 5.36 -13.69 15.40
N ASP A 83 6.59 -14.11 15.69
CA ASP A 83 7.11 -15.36 15.15
C ASP A 83 6.38 -16.58 15.73
N LYS A 84 6.12 -16.57 17.05
CA LYS A 84 5.34 -17.63 17.72
C LYS A 84 3.89 -17.65 17.25
N ALA A 85 3.25 -16.49 17.16
CA ALA A 85 1.88 -16.32 16.67
C ALA A 85 1.71 -16.87 15.25
N ARG A 86 2.64 -16.53 14.34
CA ARG A 86 2.59 -16.98 12.94
C ARG A 86 2.68 -18.50 12.83
N ASP A 87 3.58 -19.11 13.60
CA ASP A 87 3.70 -20.58 13.63
C ASP A 87 2.43 -21.23 14.21
N LYS A 88 1.91 -20.68 15.31
CA LYS A 88 0.69 -21.15 15.97
C LYS A 88 -0.52 -21.10 15.02
N LEU A 89 -0.71 -20.01 14.28
CA LEU A 89 -1.77 -19.89 13.27
C LEU A 89 -1.73 -21.02 12.25
N ARG A 90 -0.54 -21.36 11.74
CA ARG A 90 -0.38 -22.48 10.79
C ARG A 90 -0.83 -23.81 11.39
N ARG A 91 -0.48 -24.06 12.66
CA ARG A 91 -0.90 -25.27 13.39
C ARG A 91 -2.41 -25.29 13.63
N ILE A 92 -3.01 -24.15 13.99
CA ILE A 92 -4.46 -24.01 14.17
C ILE A 92 -5.18 -24.32 12.86
N PHE A 93 -4.76 -23.72 11.75
CA PHE A 93 -5.40 -23.94 10.45
C PHE A 93 -5.20 -25.37 9.93
N HIS A 94 -4.08 -26.01 10.26
CA HIS A 94 -3.91 -27.44 10.01
C HIS A 94 -4.91 -28.29 10.81
N LYS A 95 -5.08 -28.01 12.11
CA LYS A 95 -6.06 -28.70 12.96
C LYS A 95 -7.50 -28.49 12.47
N LEU A 96 -7.88 -27.25 12.17
CA LEU A 96 -9.21 -26.92 11.65
C LEU A 96 -9.51 -27.63 10.31
N ARG A 97 -8.51 -27.77 9.44
CA ARG A 97 -8.67 -28.55 8.18
C ARG A 97 -8.88 -30.04 8.42
N ARG A 98 -8.19 -30.63 9.40
CA ARG A 98 -8.36 -32.04 9.77
C ARG A 98 -9.66 -32.31 10.52
N GLY A 99 -10.19 -31.29 11.18
CA GLY A 99 -11.36 -31.39 12.05
C GLY A 99 -10.94 -31.53 13.51
N VAL A 100 -11.61 -30.78 14.39
CA VAL A 100 -11.36 -30.77 15.83
C VAL A 100 -12.65 -31.12 16.55
N LYS A 101 -12.60 -32.04 17.52
CA LYS A 101 -13.73 -32.32 18.41
C LYS A 101 -13.83 -31.26 19.50
N TRP A 102 -15.02 -30.73 19.72
CA TRP A 102 -15.34 -29.76 20.76
C TRP A 102 -16.77 -30.02 21.24
N GLU A 103 -16.96 -30.21 22.56
CA GLU A 103 -18.28 -30.47 23.16
C GLU A 103 -19.07 -31.58 22.42
N GLY A 104 -18.39 -32.69 22.15
CA GLY A 104 -18.98 -33.84 21.45
C GLY A 104 -19.19 -33.67 19.93
N LYS A 105 -19.02 -32.46 19.37
CA LYS A 105 -19.21 -32.17 17.93
C LYS A 105 -17.88 -32.01 17.20
N GLN A 106 -17.85 -32.39 15.92
CA GLN A 106 -16.68 -32.22 15.07
C GLN A 106 -16.77 -30.94 14.23
N TYR A 107 -15.77 -30.06 14.36
CA TYR A 107 -15.67 -28.81 13.61
C TYR A 107 -14.55 -28.90 12.58
N LYS A 108 -14.90 -28.85 11.29
CA LYS A 108 -13.96 -28.91 10.16
C LYS A 108 -14.13 -27.72 9.22
N VAL A 109 -13.06 -26.93 9.06
CA VAL A 109 -12.97 -25.80 8.12
C VAL A 109 -11.89 -26.12 7.10
N ASP A 110 -12.28 -26.84 6.06
CA ASP A 110 -11.42 -27.23 4.94
C ASP A 110 -11.76 -26.43 3.68
N LYS A 111 -11.44 -25.13 3.75
CA LYS A 111 -11.68 -24.17 2.67
C LYS A 111 -10.48 -23.24 2.52
N PRO A 112 -10.29 -22.65 1.32
CA PRO A 112 -9.26 -21.65 1.12
C PRO A 112 -9.41 -20.48 2.08
N TYR A 113 -8.30 -19.85 2.44
CA TYR A 113 -8.28 -18.72 3.36
C TYR A 113 -7.22 -17.69 2.96
N CYS A 114 -7.32 -16.49 3.52
CA CYS A 114 -6.23 -15.53 3.56
C CYS A 114 -5.93 -15.12 4.99
N VAL A 115 -4.72 -14.61 5.21
CA VAL A 115 -4.28 -13.96 6.45
C VAL A 115 -3.78 -12.57 6.08
N LYS A 116 -4.29 -11.57 6.79
CA LYS A 116 -3.76 -10.22 6.80
C LYS A 116 -3.14 -9.96 8.17
N LEU A 117 -1.90 -9.49 8.16
CA LEU A 117 -1.20 -8.98 9.33
C LEU A 117 -1.42 -7.47 9.40
N GLU A 118 -1.74 -7.01 10.60
CA GLU A 118 -1.82 -5.62 11.02
C GLU A 118 -0.99 -5.46 12.29
N PHE A 119 -0.50 -4.25 12.55
CA PHE A 119 0.17 -3.89 13.79
C PHE A 119 -0.67 -2.84 14.54
N HIS A 120 -0.86 -3.08 15.82
CA HIS A 120 -1.34 -2.05 16.74
C HIS A 120 -0.31 -0.91 16.85
N GLU A 121 -0.73 0.23 17.41
CA GLU A 121 0.13 1.43 17.55
C GLU A 121 1.41 1.14 18.34
N ASN A 122 1.32 0.25 19.33
CA ASN A 122 2.45 -0.23 20.13
C ASN A 122 3.30 -1.33 19.43
N GLY A 123 3.07 -1.57 18.13
CA GLY A 123 3.82 -2.52 17.31
C GLY A 123 3.47 -4.00 17.49
N TRP A 124 2.45 -4.31 18.29
CA TRP A 124 2.03 -5.70 18.53
C TRP A 124 1.28 -6.28 17.33
N PRO A 125 1.58 -7.55 16.96
CA PRO A 125 0.98 -8.18 15.79
C PRO A 125 -0.47 -8.56 16.04
N HIS A 126 -1.30 -8.27 15.04
CA HIS A 126 -2.71 -8.58 15.00
C HIS A 126 -3.02 -9.28 13.69
N PHE A 127 -3.71 -10.42 13.76
CA PHE A 127 -3.97 -11.24 12.58
C PHE A 127 -5.45 -11.33 12.30
N HIS A 128 -5.78 -11.09 11.05
CA HIS A 128 -7.10 -11.31 10.50
C HIS A 128 -7.06 -12.46 9.51
N SER A 129 -7.98 -13.39 9.61
CA SER A 129 -8.10 -14.52 8.70
C SER A 129 -9.50 -14.63 8.15
N ILE A 130 -9.61 -14.78 6.84
CA ILE A 130 -10.90 -14.98 6.16
C ILE A 130 -10.87 -16.34 5.50
N PHE A 131 -11.78 -17.23 5.90
CA PHE A 131 -11.97 -18.52 5.25
C PHE A 131 -13.15 -18.42 4.29
N LEU A 132 -13.01 -18.94 3.07
CA LEU A 132 -14.10 -19.07 2.09
C LEU A 132 -15.10 -20.16 2.51
N SER A 133 -15.72 -19.95 3.66
CA SER A 133 -16.62 -20.87 4.33
C SER A 133 -17.66 -20.09 5.12
N LYS A 134 -18.91 -20.51 5.03
CA LYS A 134 -20.00 -20.04 5.89
C LYS A 134 -20.20 -20.93 7.11
N ARG A 135 -19.31 -21.91 7.37
CA ARG A 135 -19.42 -22.78 8.55
C ARG A 135 -19.27 -21.98 9.83
N PHE A 136 -19.99 -22.41 10.86
CA PHE A 136 -19.86 -21.90 12.22
C PHE A 136 -18.59 -22.47 12.87
N LEU A 137 -17.93 -21.64 13.67
CA LEU A 137 -16.79 -22.03 14.50
C LEU A 137 -17.01 -21.48 15.91
N PRO A 138 -17.04 -22.30 16.96
CA PRO A 138 -17.22 -21.81 18.32
C PRO A 138 -16.06 -20.92 18.75
N GLY A 139 -16.36 -19.77 19.35
CA GLY A 139 -15.36 -18.85 19.89
C GLY A 139 -14.51 -19.49 21.00
N GLY A 140 -15.14 -20.27 21.89
CA GLY A 140 -14.44 -21.01 22.96
C GLY A 140 -13.41 -22.00 22.41
N LEU A 141 -13.76 -22.75 21.36
CA LEU A 141 -12.82 -23.63 20.66
C LEU A 141 -11.64 -22.82 20.08
N LEU A 142 -11.92 -21.70 19.41
CA LEU A 142 -10.87 -20.89 18.81
C LEU A 142 -9.94 -20.28 19.85
N ASN A 143 -10.48 -19.77 20.97
CA ASN A 143 -9.70 -19.25 22.10
C ASN A 143 -8.79 -20.34 22.68
N LYS A 144 -9.31 -21.56 22.90
CA LYS A 144 -8.51 -22.69 23.38
C LYS A 144 -7.40 -23.07 22.40
N LEU A 145 -7.69 -23.05 21.10
CA LEU A 145 -6.69 -23.33 20.07
C LEU A 145 -5.62 -22.25 19.98
N TRP A 146 -6.01 -20.98 20.14
CA TRP A 146 -5.12 -19.82 20.08
C TRP A 146 -4.19 -19.74 21.29
N ASN A 147 -4.76 -19.66 22.50
CA ASN A 147 -4.03 -19.63 23.77
C ASN A 147 -2.87 -18.62 23.85
N TYR A 148 -2.93 -17.53 23.07
CA TYR A 148 -1.96 -16.43 23.09
C TYR A 148 -2.63 -15.08 23.29
N GLY A 149 -3.88 -15.05 23.72
CA GLY A 149 -4.67 -13.84 23.92
C GLY A 149 -6.10 -14.02 23.43
N ARG A 150 -6.69 -12.95 22.89
CA ARG A 150 -8.09 -12.90 22.49
C ARG A 150 -8.28 -13.38 21.05
N THR A 151 -9.38 -14.10 20.81
CA THR A 151 -9.89 -14.31 19.44
C THR A 151 -11.30 -13.76 19.29
N ASN A 152 -11.66 -13.43 18.05
CA ASN A 152 -13.03 -13.11 17.68
C ASN A 152 -13.45 -13.97 16.49
N VAL A 153 -14.70 -14.43 16.49
CA VAL A 153 -15.33 -15.14 15.37
C VAL A 153 -16.51 -14.33 14.88
N ALA A 154 -16.48 -13.94 13.62
CA ALA A 154 -17.50 -13.10 13.01
C ALA A 154 -17.74 -13.50 11.55
N ARG A 155 -18.63 -12.76 10.89
CA ARG A 155 -18.79 -12.76 9.44
C ARG A 155 -18.26 -11.45 8.87
N ILE A 156 -17.77 -11.49 7.65
CA ILE A 156 -17.23 -10.29 6.97
C ILE A 156 -18.05 -9.95 5.73
N SER A 157 -18.18 -8.65 5.45
CA SER A 157 -18.67 -8.12 4.18
C SER A 157 -17.53 -7.91 3.17
N ASN A 158 -17.85 -7.59 1.91
CA ASN A 158 -16.79 -7.25 0.95
C ASN A 158 -16.19 -5.88 1.26
N GLU A 159 -17.00 -4.97 1.81
CA GLU A 159 -16.64 -3.61 2.19
C GLU A 159 -15.63 -3.65 3.35
N ASP A 160 -15.91 -4.43 4.40
CA ASP A 160 -15.01 -4.62 5.53
C ASP A 160 -13.70 -5.27 5.11
N PHE A 161 -13.75 -6.23 4.16
CA PHE A 161 -12.53 -6.85 3.64
C PHE A 161 -11.65 -5.85 2.90
N ARG A 162 -12.23 -4.98 2.07
CA ARG A 162 -11.48 -3.90 1.41
C ARG A 162 -10.92 -2.91 2.41
N TYR A 163 -11.70 -2.55 3.44
CA TYR A 163 -11.24 -1.67 4.51
C TYR A 163 -10.02 -2.25 5.24
N LEU A 164 -10.06 -3.54 5.57
CA LEU A 164 -8.99 -4.28 6.23
C LEU A 164 -7.69 -4.34 5.40
N LEU A 165 -7.79 -4.22 4.07
CA LEU A 165 -6.61 -4.14 3.21
C LEU A 165 -5.98 -2.75 3.18
N LYS A 166 -6.65 -1.69 3.65
CA LYS A 166 -6.20 -0.29 3.54
C LYS A 166 -4.92 0.01 4.34
N TYR A 167 -4.79 -0.57 5.53
CA TYR A 167 -3.69 -0.26 6.44
C TYR A 167 -2.88 -1.49 6.83
N VAL A 168 -1.68 -1.24 7.33
CA VAL A 168 -0.77 -2.25 7.89
C VAL A 168 -0.47 -1.91 9.34
N THR A 169 -0.37 -0.62 9.65
CA THR A 169 -0.20 -0.09 10.98
C THR A 169 -1.29 0.95 11.19
N LYS A 170 -1.93 0.97 12.37
CA LYS A 170 -2.99 1.96 12.65
C LYS A 170 -2.43 3.39 12.78
N SER A 171 -1.25 3.54 13.36
CA SER A 171 -0.55 4.82 13.52
C SER A 171 0.07 5.36 12.23
N GLY A 172 0.13 4.57 11.15
CA GLY A 172 0.88 4.90 9.94
C GLY A 172 2.40 4.70 10.06
N GLU A 173 2.93 4.56 11.27
CA GLU A 173 4.34 4.27 11.52
C GLU A 173 4.62 2.78 11.53
N ILE A 174 5.79 2.40 11.00
CA ILE A 174 6.23 1.01 10.93
C ILE A 174 7.07 0.69 12.17
N PRO A 175 6.72 -0.33 12.97
CA PRO A 175 7.47 -0.70 14.15
C PRO A 175 8.95 -1.00 13.83
N GLU A 176 9.86 -0.63 14.73
CA GLU A 176 11.31 -0.72 14.46
C GLU A 176 11.76 -2.15 14.15
N TRP A 177 11.25 -3.13 14.90
CA TRP A 177 11.55 -4.54 14.64
C TRP A 177 11.07 -5.00 13.25
N VAL A 178 9.99 -4.40 12.71
CA VAL A 178 9.55 -4.68 11.32
C VAL A 178 10.52 -4.07 10.32
N ARG A 179 11.05 -2.87 10.59
CA ARG A 179 12.06 -2.23 9.74
C ARG A 179 13.33 -3.09 9.65
N GLY A 180 13.75 -3.70 10.76
CA GLY A 180 14.90 -4.60 10.82
C GLY A 180 14.75 -5.91 10.03
N ARG A 181 13.53 -6.29 9.64
CA ARG A 181 13.30 -7.56 8.91
C ARG A 181 13.60 -7.45 7.43
N GLU A 182 14.17 -8.50 6.86
CA GLU A 182 14.34 -8.62 5.39
C GLU A 182 12.99 -8.77 4.67
N ARG A 183 12.05 -9.51 5.26
CA ARG A 183 10.76 -9.80 4.64
C ARG A 183 9.69 -10.11 5.68
N ILE A 184 8.52 -9.53 5.47
CA ILE A 184 7.30 -9.88 6.18
C ILE A 184 6.13 -9.94 5.18
N ARG A 185 5.25 -10.92 5.36
CA ARG A 185 4.07 -11.08 4.50
C ARG A 185 2.88 -10.43 5.18
N ILE A 186 2.54 -9.23 4.73
CA ILE A 186 1.35 -8.52 5.21
C ILE A 186 0.08 -9.21 4.77
N PHE A 187 0.00 -9.69 3.53
CA PHE A 187 -1.12 -10.45 3.01
C PHE A 187 -0.63 -11.80 2.49
N GLN A 188 -1.25 -12.89 2.93
CA GLN A 188 -0.95 -14.23 2.49
C GLN A 188 -2.24 -15.01 2.23
N ALA A 189 -2.41 -15.48 1.01
CA ALA A 189 -3.54 -16.33 0.61
C ALA A 189 -3.12 -17.79 0.47
N SER A 190 -4.00 -18.71 0.85
CA SER A 190 -3.85 -20.14 0.57
C SER A 190 -4.15 -20.44 -0.90
N ARG A 191 -3.79 -21.66 -1.33
CA ARG A 191 -4.22 -22.17 -2.65
C ARG A 191 -5.75 -22.12 -2.74
N GLY A 192 -6.26 -21.65 -3.88
CA GLY A 192 -7.69 -21.57 -4.17
C GLY A 192 -8.42 -20.35 -3.60
N PHE A 193 -7.75 -19.44 -2.90
CA PHE A 193 -8.39 -18.24 -2.35
C PHE A 193 -8.70 -17.21 -3.45
N TYR A 194 -7.75 -16.95 -4.34
CA TYR A 194 -7.94 -15.99 -5.43
C TYR A 194 -8.89 -16.52 -6.50
N ARG A 195 -9.66 -15.61 -7.12
CA ARG A 195 -10.39 -15.89 -8.37
C ARG A 195 -9.40 -16.38 -9.44
N LYS A 196 -9.81 -17.40 -10.20
CA LYS A 196 -9.05 -17.83 -11.37
C LYS A 196 -9.00 -16.67 -12.36
N ARG A 197 -7.81 -16.24 -12.76
CA ARG A 197 -7.68 -15.28 -13.87
C ARG A 197 -8.21 -15.95 -15.14
N THR A 198 -9.15 -15.33 -15.83
CA THR A 198 -9.26 -15.49 -17.27
C THR A 198 -7.92 -15.00 -17.84
N LYS A 199 -7.12 -15.90 -18.41
CA LYS A 199 -5.83 -15.53 -19.02
C LYS A 199 -6.15 -14.69 -20.28
N PRO A 200 -5.67 -13.45 -20.42
CA PRO A 200 -5.48 -12.91 -21.76
C PRO A 200 -4.43 -13.77 -22.50
N PRO A 201 -4.51 -13.90 -23.84
CA PRO A 201 -3.56 -14.70 -24.62
C PRO A 201 -2.13 -14.27 -24.29
N SER A 202 -1.30 -15.25 -23.96
CA SER A 202 0.02 -15.01 -23.40
C SER A 202 0.95 -14.32 -24.40
N ALA A 203 1.34 -13.08 -24.14
CA ALA A 203 2.56 -12.53 -24.71
C ALA A 203 3.75 -13.37 -24.21
N LYS A 204 4.47 -14.01 -25.13
CA LYS A 204 5.69 -14.77 -24.85
C LYS A 204 6.69 -13.88 -24.10
N LYS A 205 6.91 -14.15 -22.81
CA LYS A 205 8.01 -13.52 -22.07
C LYS A 205 9.32 -14.10 -22.60
N LYS A 206 10.15 -13.25 -23.23
CA LYS A 206 11.56 -13.56 -23.49
C LYS A 206 12.26 -13.75 -22.14
N ASN A 207 12.84 -14.92 -21.93
CA ASN A 207 13.66 -15.22 -20.75
C ASN A 207 14.98 -14.45 -20.87
N ALA A 208 15.08 -13.28 -20.23
CA ALA A 208 16.37 -12.66 -19.97
C ALA A 208 17.06 -13.45 -18.85
N LYS A 209 18.01 -14.32 -19.22
CA LYS A 209 18.98 -14.91 -18.29
C LYS A 209 19.95 -13.81 -17.86
N GLY A 210 19.57 -13.03 -16.85
CA GLY A 210 20.48 -12.15 -16.11
C GLY A 210 21.13 -12.93 -14.97
N GLY A 211 22.46 -12.94 -14.92
CA GLY A 211 23.25 -13.55 -13.84
C GLY A 211 22.73 -13.09 -12.48
N SER A 212 22.55 -14.05 -11.58
CA SER A 212 22.14 -13.79 -10.21
C SER A 212 23.34 -13.29 -9.43
N ASP A 213 23.65 -11.99 -9.54
CA ASP A 213 24.43 -11.33 -8.52
C ASP A 213 23.75 -11.59 -7.18
N ARG A 214 24.55 -12.07 -6.23
CA ARG A 214 24.13 -12.46 -4.89
C ARG A 214 23.55 -11.22 -4.21
N LYS A 215 22.23 -11.00 -4.36
CA LYS A 215 21.56 -9.79 -3.87
C LYS A 215 21.86 -9.64 -2.40
N THR A 216 22.58 -8.57 -2.05
CA THR A 216 22.80 -8.15 -0.67
C THR A 216 21.45 -8.14 0.02
N LYS A 217 21.34 -8.88 1.12
CA LYS A 217 20.08 -8.97 1.85
C LYS A 217 19.81 -7.60 2.47
N THR A 218 18.78 -6.91 1.98
CA THR A 218 18.39 -5.59 2.47
C THR A 218 17.17 -5.69 3.36
N THR A 219 17.17 -4.93 4.45
CA THR A 219 16.05 -4.85 5.38
C THR A 219 14.88 -4.04 4.79
N ILE A 220 13.72 -4.07 5.43
CA ILE A 220 12.60 -3.19 5.08
C ILE A 220 13.01 -1.74 5.28
N GLY A 221 13.66 -1.42 6.40
CA GLY A 221 14.13 -0.06 6.73
C GLY A 221 15.13 0.48 5.71
N GLU A 222 16.12 -0.32 5.31
CA GLU A 222 17.08 0.07 4.27
C GLU A 222 16.41 0.35 2.93
N ARG A 223 15.44 -0.49 2.53
CA ARG A 223 14.68 -0.26 1.29
C ARG A 223 13.86 1.02 1.35
N LEU A 224 13.21 1.31 2.48
CA LEU A 224 12.48 2.56 2.68
C LEU A 224 13.41 3.77 2.52
N LYS A 225 14.57 3.76 3.19
CA LYS A 225 15.59 4.82 3.07
C LYS A 225 16.09 5.01 1.63
N ILE A 226 16.31 3.90 0.90
CA ILE A 226 16.68 3.97 -0.53
C ILE A 226 15.55 4.64 -1.33
N TRP A 227 14.31 4.23 -1.12
CA TRP A 227 13.16 4.75 -1.86
C TRP A 227 12.88 6.23 -1.54
N GLU A 228 13.09 6.66 -0.30
CA GLU A 228 13.02 8.08 0.10
C GLU A 228 14.01 8.95 -0.70
N LYS A 229 15.19 8.40 -1.01
CA LYS A 229 16.21 9.05 -1.85
C LYS A 229 16.10 8.69 -3.33
N THR A 230 14.96 8.17 -3.79
CA THR A 230 14.76 7.84 -5.21
C THR A 230 13.72 8.77 -5.82
N ALA A 231 14.07 9.37 -6.96
CA ALA A 231 13.15 10.10 -7.80
C ALA A 231 12.89 9.35 -9.11
N VAL A 232 11.81 9.72 -9.80
CA VAL A 232 11.52 9.29 -11.17
C VAL A 232 11.56 10.53 -12.06
N LEU A 233 12.45 10.50 -13.04
CA LEU A 233 12.49 11.45 -14.14
C LEU A 233 11.74 10.85 -15.33
N LYS A 234 10.74 11.58 -15.81
CA LYS A 234 10.04 11.31 -17.06
C LYS A 234 10.57 12.28 -18.11
N ASP A 235 11.25 11.76 -19.12
CA ASP A 235 11.78 12.60 -20.20
C ASP A 235 10.69 13.01 -21.20
N GLN A 236 11.06 13.88 -22.16
CA GLN A 236 10.16 14.33 -23.22
C GLN A 236 9.59 13.20 -24.09
N LEU A 237 10.32 12.08 -24.21
CA LEU A 237 9.91 10.87 -24.93
C LEU A 237 9.05 9.94 -24.07
N LYS A 238 8.59 10.40 -22.89
CA LYS A 238 7.80 9.64 -21.91
C LYS A 238 8.52 8.37 -21.41
N ARG A 239 9.85 8.35 -21.46
CA ARG A 239 10.67 7.30 -20.85
C ARG A 239 10.90 7.65 -19.38
N TYR A 240 10.90 6.63 -18.54
CA TYR A 240 11.03 6.78 -17.09
C TYR A 240 12.40 6.28 -16.65
N LYS A 241 13.13 7.11 -15.91
CA LYS A 241 14.41 6.76 -15.29
C LYS A 241 14.33 6.98 -13.79
N GLN A 242 14.81 6.00 -13.01
CA GLN A 242 15.01 6.20 -11.58
C GLN A 242 16.33 6.91 -11.34
N ILE A 243 16.32 7.86 -10.42
CA ILE A 243 17.46 8.71 -10.08
C ILE A 243 17.67 8.64 -8.57
N LYS A 244 18.93 8.45 -8.16
CA LYS A 244 19.31 8.47 -6.75
C LYS A 244 19.66 9.89 -6.35
N LEU A 245 19.08 10.34 -5.25
CA LEU A 245 19.26 11.67 -4.70
C LEU A 245 20.27 11.65 -3.55
N ASN A 246 20.90 12.80 -3.30
CA ASN A 246 21.78 13.00 -2.14
C ASN A 246 21.01 13.07 -0.80
N GLN A 247 19.81 13.65 -0.82
CA GLN A 247 18.88 13.79 0.31
C GLN A 247 17.50 13.18 0.00
N PRO A 248 16.63 12.95 1.00
CA PRO A 248 15.25 12.51 0.76
C PRO A 248 14.49 13.44 -0.18
N TYR A 249 13.65 12.87 -1.05
CA TYR A 249 12.86 13.63 -2.01
C TYR A 249 11.98 14.70 -1.35
N SER A 250 11.40 14.38 -0.19
CA SER A 250 10.57 15.31 0.57
C SER A 250 11.33 16.55 1.04
N GLU A 251 12.59 16.39 1.44
CA GLU A 251 13.44 17.51 1.86
C GLU A 251 13.84 18.38 0.66
N MET A 252 14.24 17.74 -0.44
CA MET A 252 14.52 18.45 -1.69
C MET A 252 13.29 19.22 -2.17
N ALA A 253 12.14 18.54 -2.24
CA ALA A 253 10.89 19.15 -2.68
C ALA A 253 10.44 20.28 -1.76
N GLY A 254 10.64 20.17 -0.44
CA GLY A 254 10.32 21.22 0.51
C GLY A 254 11.14 22.49 0.31
N LYS A 255 12.45 22.35 0.05
CA LYS A 255 13.35 23.47 -0.25
C LYS A 255 13.02 24.13 -1.61
N GLU A 256 12.70 23.31 -2.61
CA GLU A 256 12.52 23.74 -3.99
C GLU A 256 11.10 24.25 -4.30
N ALA A 257 10.09 23.85 -3.52
CA ALA A 257 8.67 24.10 -3.81
C ALA A 257 8.35 25.57 -4.11
N LEU A 258 8.83 26.50 -3.28
CA LEU A 258 8.50 27.92 -3.43
C LEU A 258 9.17 28.56 -4.66
N SER A 259 10.47 28.29 -4.86
CA SER A 259 11.22 28.80 -6.03
C SER A 259 10.64 28.21 -7.32
N ALA A 260 10.41 26.90 -7.36
CA ALA A 260 9.80 26.25 -8.50
C ALA A 260 8.38 26.75 -8.79
N ALA A 261 7.58 27.08 -7.77
CA ALA A 261 6.24 27.64 -7.97
C ALA A 261 6.30 29.05 -8.57
N LYS A 262 7.18 29.92 -8.06
CA LYS A 262 7.38 31.27 -8.62
C LYS A 262 7.83 31.23 -10.08
N GLU A 263 8.62 30.22 -10.44
CA GLU A 263 9.13 30.00 -11.80
C GLU A 263 8.17 29.18 -12.69
N GLY A 264 6.96 28.83 -12.21
CA GLY A 264 6.00 28.03 -12.96
C GLY A 264 6.42 26.58 -13.22
N ARG A 265 7.47 26.10 -12.56
CA ARG A 265 7.99 24.72 -12.67
C ARG A 265 7.26 23.73 -11.76
N TYR A 266 6.52 24.18 -10.75
CA TYR A 266 5.80 23.30 -9.84
C TYR A 266 4.47 22.81 -10.43
N LEU A 267 4.33 21.49 -10.62
CA LEU A 267 3.17 20.85 -11.26
C LEU A 267 2.16 20.27 -10.25
N GLY A 268 2.31 20.60 -8.97
CA GLY A 268 1.53 20.01 -7.88
C GLY A 268 1.91 18.55 -7.57
N ASN A 269 1.48 18.08 -6.39
CA ASN A 269 1.79 16.74 -5.87
C ASN A 269 3.31 16.45 -5.79
N ALA A 270 4.09 17.47 -5.40
CA ALA A 270 5.55 17.38 -5.33
C ALA A 270 6.22 17.03 -6.67
N ARG A 271 5.65 17.44 -7.80
CA ARG A 271 6.22 17.25 -9.15
C ARG A 271 6.80 18.55 -9.68
N PHE A 272 7.91 18.44 -10.40
CA PHE A 272 8.67 19.59 -10.90
C PHE A 272 9.04 19.41 -12.37
N CYS A 273 8.87 20.46 -13.17
CA CYS A 273 9.55 20.59 -14.46
C CYS A 273 11.04 20.86 -14.23
N ILE A 274 11.88 20.13 -14.94
CA ILE A 274 13.32 20.34 -14.98
C ILE A 274 13.65 21.03 -16.30
N ASN A 275 14.11 22.27 -16.24
CA ASN A 275 14.38 23.08 -17.43
C ASN A 275 15.88 23.15 -17.74
N ASN A 276 16.75 22.83 -16.76
CA ASN A 276 18.20 22.89 -16.91
C ASN A 276 18.87 21.63 -16.33
N PRO A 277 19.80 20.95 -17.04
CA PRO A 277 20.47 19.76 -16.51
C PRO A 277 21.23 20.02 -15.20
N LYS A 278 21.77 21.24 -15.01
CA LYS A 278 22.48 21.64 -13.78
C LYS A 278 21.58 21.59 -12.54
N GLN A 279 20.27 21.83 -12.70
CA GLN A 279 19.31 21.68 -11.60
C GLN A 279 19.28 20.23 -11.12
N LEU A 280 19.35 19.27 -12.05
CA LEU A 280 19.34 17.86 -11.73
C LEU A 280 20.66 17.42 -11.09
N GLU A 281 21.79 17.94 -11.54
CA GLU A 281 23.12 17.67 -10.95
C GLU A 281 23.18 18.05 -9.47
N ASN A 282 22.55 19.16 -9.07
CA ASN A 282 22.47 19.58 -7.66
C ASN A 282 21.74 18.57 -6.76
N TYR A 283 20.91 17.71 -7.33
CA TYR A 283 20.07 16.76 -6.59
C TYR A 283 20.62 15.34 -6.57
N ILE A 284 21.46 14.99 -7.54
CA ILE A 284 21.96 13.62 -7.74
C ILE A 284 23.17 13.35 -6.82
N LEU A 285 23.29 12.08 -6.41
CA LEU A 285 24.44 11.55 -5.67
C LEU A 285 25.46 10.90 -6.61
#